data_AF-A0A6N6M7L0-F1
#
_entry.id   AF-A0A6N6M7L0-F1
#
_cell.length_a   1.000
_cell.length_b   1.000
_cell.length_c   1.000
_cell.angle_alpha   90.00
_cell.angle_beta   90.00
_cell.angle_gamma   90.00
#
_symmetry.space_group_name_H-M   'P 1'
#
loop_
_entity.id
_entity.type
_entity.pdbx_description
1 polymer ?
#
loop_
_entity_poly.entity_id
_entity_poly.type
_entity_poly.pdbx_seq_one_letter_code
_entity_poly.pdbx_strand_id
1 'polypeptide(L)'
;MMKNLSIIFAVLTIGFTSCTDVVDLDIDEKEDALVVDGRVLTSDSVQTIRLSRTTDYFNPQFPDYEAEKNATIRFYENETYIGNFVFNDSTNRFEIAHPAFVGNSYHIEIETESGESYRSEPETIREVSDVDSIYYKKEQLTDFFDSTYSVYINAQELPGEGDNYQWKVYLNGAYQNQPDDLTFFNDDFVDDEYIEEALMYVLDEDEFNQRANANNEVEVYIEQLGITPSYYDFLFQLSQQSSSGGPFAAPPAQIVGNIIKENTDGQRALGYFYAADIDVSDTIAIRK
;
A
#
# COMPACT_ATOMS: atom_id res chain seq x y z
N MET A 1 35.28 60.67 -3.92
CA MET A 1 34.95 59.25 -4.21
C MET A 1 33.77 58.71 -3.38
N MET A 2 33.41 59.29 -2.23
CA MET A 2 32.32 58.79 -1.36
C MET A 2 30.90 59.20 -1.76
N LYS A 3 30.70 60.27 -2.56
CA LYS A 3 29.36 60.73 -2.98
C LYS A 3 28.68 59.82 -4.02
N ASN A 4 29.45 59.09 -4.82
CA ASN A 4 28.90 58.16 -5.81
C ASN A 4 28.53 56.80 -5.17
N LEU A 5 29.07 56.50 -3.99
CA LEU A 5 28.77 55.26 -3.25
C LEU A 5 27.40 55.30 -2.59
N SER A 6 26.97 56.48 -2.11
CA SER A 6 25.64 56.68 -1.53
C SER A 6 24.49 56.56 -2.54
N ILE A 7 24.74 56.90 -3.81
CA ILE A 7 23.75 56.76 -4.89
C ILE A 7 23.61 55.27 -5.30
N ILE A 8 24.73 54.54 -5.34
CA ILE A 8 24.73 53.08 -5.58
C ILE A 8 23.97 52.34 -4.46
N PHE A 9 24.13 52.76 -3.21
CA PHE A 9 23.42 52.15 -2.07
C PHE A 9 21.91 52.44 -2.05
N ALA A 10 21.49 53.60 -2.57
CA ALA A 10 20.08 53.99 -2.68
C ALA A 10 19.36 53.32 -3.87
N VAL A 11 20.09 52.99 -4.94
CA VAL A 11 19.55 52.24 -6.09
C VAL A 11 19.45 50.73 -5.79
N LEU A 12 20.35 50.19 -4.96
CA LEU A 12 20.35 48.79 -4.56
C LEU A 12 19.20 48.43 -3.59
N THR A 13 18.69 49.40 -2.83
CA THR A 13 17.57 49.19 -1.89
C THR A 13 16.20 49.07 -2.56
N ILE A 14 16.05 49.48 -3.83
CA ILE A 14 14.78 49.41 -4.58
C ILE A 14 14.56 48.02 -5.22
N GLY A 15 15.59 47.17 -5.27
CA GLY A 15 15.54 45.85 -5.94
C GLY A 15 14.98 44.69 -5.13
N PHE A 16 14.56 44.87 -3.87
CA PHE A 16 14.13 43.78 -2.98
C PHE A 16 12.64 43.82 -2.60
N THR A 17 11.79 44.47 -3.39
CA THR A 17 10.33 44.28 -3.23
C THR A 17 9.95 42.97 -3.91
N SER A 18 10.14 41.86 -3.19
CA SER A 18 9.55 40.58 -3.57
C SER A 18 8.05 40.67 -3.35
N CYS A 19 7.33 41.13 -4.36
CA CYS A 19 5.89 40.90 -4.44
C CYS A 19 5.72 39.41 -4.72
N THR A 20 5.58 38.62 -3.67
CA THR A 20 4.99 37.28 -3.80
C THR A 20 3.49 37.50 -3.91
N ASP A 21 2.96 37.38 -5.14
CA ASP A 21 1.52 37.21 -5.29
C ASP A 21 1.22 35.81 -4.75
N VAL A 22 0.51 35.75 -3.63
CA VAL A 22 -0.04 34.48 -3.13
C VAL A 22 -1.11 34.11 -4.14
N VAL A 23 -0.86 33.05 -4.91
CA VAL A 23 -1.90 32.47 -5.76
C VAL A 23 -2.90 31.82 -4.83
N ASP A 24 -3.95 32.55 -4.48
CA ASP A 24 -5.09 32.02 -3.75
C ASP A 24 -5.87 31.15 -4.73
N LEU A 25 -5.53 29.86 -4.77
CA LEU A 25 -6.31 28.88 -5.51
C LEU A 25 -7.57 28.64 -4.70
N ASP A 26 -8.69 29.17 -5.17
CA ASP A 26 -10.02 28.86 -4.65
C ASP A 26 -10.34 27.41 -5.09
N ILE A 27 -9.80 26.45 -4.34
CA ILE A 27 -10.09 25.03 -4.53
C ILE A 27 -11.31 24.74 -3.69
N ASP A 28 -12.38 24.25 -4.31
CA ASP A 28 -13.54 23.73 -3.59
C ASP A 28 -13.02 22.75 -2.52
N GLU A 29 -13.34 23.01 -1.24
CA GLU A 29 -13.08 22.07 -0.14
C GLU A 29 -13.62 20.69 -0.56
N LYS A 30 -12.71 19.75 -0.83
CA LYS A 30 -13.13 18.38 -1.12
C LYS A 30 -13.70 17.81 0.17
N GLU A 31 -14.94 17.33 0.08
CA GLU A 31 -15.61 16.60 1.16
C GLU A 31 -14.69 15.52 1.75
N ASP A 32 -14.69 15.40 3.09
CA ASP A 32 -13.95 14.37 3.83
C ASP A 32 -14.33 12.96 3.32
N ALA A 33 -13.50 12.40 2.44
CA ALA A 33 -13.76 11.12 1.81
C ALA A 33 -13.42 9.97 2.76
N LEU A 34 -14.32 8.99 2.87
CA LEU A 34 -14.05 7.73 3.56
C LEU A 34 -12.90 7.00 2.85
N VAL A 35 -11.97 6.47 3.64
CA VAL A 35 -10.86 5.62 3.20
C VAL A 35 -11.01 4.26 3.88
N VAL A 36 -11.01 3.19 3.08
CA VAL A 36 -11.13 1.80 3.54
C VAL A 36 -9.81 1.07 3.31
N ASP A 37 -9.19 0.57 4.37
CA ASP A 37 -8.09 -0.40 4.35
C ASP A 37 -8.61 -1.71 4.94
N GLY A 38 -9.20 -2.55 4.09
CA GLY A 38 -9.83 -3.80 4.49
C GLY A 38 -9.13 -5.02 3.90
N ARG A 39 -8.91 -6.04 4.73
CA ARG A 39 -8.35 -7.32 4.28
C ARG A 39 -9.06 -8.51 4.91
N VAL A 40 -9.18 -9.57 4.13
CA VAL A 40 -9.54 -10.91 4.59
C VAL A 40 -8.48 -11.90 4.10
N LEU A 41 -7.86 -12.65 5.01
CA LEU A 41 -6.78 -13.59 4.69
C LEU A 41 -7.11 -14.99 5.23
N THR A 42 -6.71 -16.02 4.49
CA THR A 42 -6.86 -17.44 4.89
C THR A 42 -6.00 -17.82 6.09
N SER A 43 -4.84 -17.18 6.27
CA SER A 43 -3.97 -17.38 7.44
C SER A 43 -4.49 -16.73 8.72
N ASP A 44 -5.38 -15.74 8.59
CA ASP A 44 -5.92 -14.98 9.72
C ASP A 44 -7.12 -15.72 10.33
N SER A 45 -7.10 -15.88 11.66
CA SER A 45 -8.28 -16.32 12.42
C SER A 45 -9.20 -15.15 12.82
N VAL A 46 -8.68 -13.92 12.72
CA VAL A 46 -9.38 -12.66 13.00
C VAL A 46 -9.13 -11.73 11.83
N GLN A 47 -10.18 -11.40 11.09
CA GLN A 47 -10.11 -10.50 9.94
C GLN A 47 -10.16 -9.05 10.41
N THR A 48 -9.54 -8.14 9.66
CA THR A 48 -9.37 -6.76 10.10
C THR A 48 -9.66 -5.73 9.03
N ILE A 49 -10.31 -4.63 9.43
CA ILE A 49 -10.57 -3.47 8.57
C ILE A 49 -10.21 -2.20 9.33
N ARG A 50 -9.64 -1.22 8.64
CA ARG A 50 -9.47 0.14 9.15
C ARG A 50 -10.25 1.11 8.28
N LEU A 51 -11.05 1.94 8.92
CA LEU A 51 -11.72 3.07 8.29
C LEU A 51 -11.03 4.35 8.76
N SER A 52 -10.84 5.32 7.87
CA SER A 52 -10.35 6.65 8.19
C SER A 52 -10.94 7.67 7.21
N ARG A 53 -10.65 8.96 7.37
CA ARG A 53 -11.03 10.00 6.41
C ARG A 53 -9.84 10.78 5.89
N THR A 54 -9.98 11.32 4.68
CA THR A 54 -9.03 12.31 4.18
C THR A 54 -9.15 13.60 4.98
N THR A 55 -8.05 14.35 5.12
CA THR A 55 -8.08 15.74 5.57
C THR A 55 -7.91 16.68 4.38
N ASP A 56 -8.30 17.94 4.56
CA ASP A 56 -7.92 19.01 3.64
C ASP A 56 -6.39 19.08 3.44
N TYR A 57 -5.99 19.21 2.18
CA TYR A 57 -4.60 19.34 1.74
C TYR A 57 -3.90 20.57 2.32
N PHE A 58 -4.64 21.68 2.52
CA PHE A 58 -4.07 22.90 3.09
C PHE A 58 -4.13 22.95 4.62
N ASN A 59 -4.63 21.89 5.26
CA ASN A 59 -4.62 21.82 6.71
C ASN A 59 -3.16 21.90 7.21
N PRO A 60 -2.79 22.95 7.99
CA PRO A 60 -1.43 23.08 8.50
C PRO A 60 -1.13 22.07 9.61
N GLN A 61 -2.13 21.35 10.10
CA GLN A 61 -1.96 20.15 10.91
C GLN A 61 -1.77 18.96 9.99
N PHE A 62 -0.79 18.10 10.28
CA PHE A 62 -0.66 16.82 9.59
C PHE A 62 -2.00 16.05 9.66
N PRO A 63 -2.38 15.31 8.60
CA PRO A 63 -3.57 14.48 8.63
C PRO A 63 -3.61 13.66 9.91
N ASP A 64 -4.67 13.84 10.69
CA ASP A 64 -4.90 12.96 11.81
C ASP A 64 -5.49 11.68 11.24
N TYR A 65 -4.65 10.66 11.09
CA TYR A 65 -5.06 9.36 10.55
C TYR A 65 -5.90 8.57 11.58
N GLU A 66 -6.71 9.25 12.40
CA GLU A 66 -7.59 8.58 13.36
C GLU A 66 -8.54 7.65 12.63
N ALA A 67 -8.80 6.50 13.26
CA ALA A 67 -9.76 5.58 12.71
C ALA A 67 -11.18 6.11 12.92
N GLU A 68 -12.05 5.95 11.92
CA GLU A 68 -13.49 6.20 12.08
C GLU A 68 -14.12 5.03 12.86
N LYS A 69 -14.26 5.21 14.18
CA LYS A 69 -14.55 4.10 15.12
C LYS A 69 -16.02 3.71 15.23
N ASN A 70 -16.93 4.61 14.86
CA ASN A 70 -18.37 4.48 15.16
C ASN A 70 -19.21 3.95 13.97
N ALA A 71 -18.56 3.44 12.93
CA ALA A 71 -19.25 2.82 11.80
C ALA A 71 -19.75 1.41 12.15
N THR A 72 -20.85 0.99 11.51
CA THR A 72 -21.27 -0.42 11.48
C THR A 72 -20.74 -1.07 10.21
N ILE A 73 -19.93 -2.12 10.35
CA ILE A 73 -19.40 -2.89 9.21
C ILE A 73 -20.00 -4.29 9.24
N ARG A 74 -20.90 -4.58 8.30
CA ARG A 74 -21.52 -5.90 8.10
C ARG A 74 -20.63 -6.73 7.17
N PHE A 75 -20.39 -7.97 7.53
CA PHE A 75 -19.55 -8.90 6.82
C PHE A 75 -20.37 -10.01 6.17
N TYR A 76 -20.07 -10.29 4.91
CA TYR A 76 -20.75 -11.30 4.11
C TYR A 76 -19.75 -12.28 3.49
N GLU A 77 -20.13 -13.55 3.46
CA GLU A 77 -19.44 -14.64 2.78
C GLU A 77 -20.44 -15.32 1.84
N ASN A 78 -20.14 -15.39 0.54
CA ASN A 78 -21.01 -15.96 -0.49
C ASN A 78 -22.45 -15.39 -0.41
N GLU A 79 -22.57 -14.07 -0.30
CA GLU A 79 -23.83 -13.32 -0.13
C GLU A 79 -24.62 -13.66 1.15
N THR A 80 -24.03 -14.44 2.06
CA THR A 80 -24.63 -14.78 3.37
C THR A 80 -24.06 -13.87 4.44
N TYR A 81 -24.93 -13.24 5.22
CA TYR A 81 -24.53 -12.42 6.36
C TYR A 81 -23.87 -13.28 7.44
N ILE A 82 -22.64 -12.92 7.81
CA ILE A 82 -21.84 -13.64 8.82
C ILE A 82 -21.92 -12.93 10.18
N GLY A 83 -21.83 -11.61 10.19
CA GLY A 83 -21.78 -10.83 11.42
C GLY A 83 -21.31 -9.41 11.19
N ASN A 84 -21.01 -8.71 12.28
CA ASN A 84 -20.44 -7.37 12.23
C ASN A 84 -19.02 -7.38 12.78
N PHE A 85 -18.14 -6.59 12.16
CA PHE A 85 -16.87 -6.28 12.79
C PHE A 85 -17.10 -5.38 14.02
N VAL A 86 -16.21 -5.51 15.01
CA VAL A 86 -16.24 -4.71 16.24
C VAL A 86 -14.94 -3.91 16.34
N PHE A 87 -15.04 -2.62 16.64
CA PHE A 87 -13.86 -1.78 16.80
C PHE A 87 -13.04 -2.17 18.05
N ASN A 88 -11.74 -2.33 17.88
CA ASN A 88 -10.78 -2.61 18.94
C ASN A 88 -9.83 -1.41 19.11
N ASP A 89 -9.98 -0.69 20.21
CA ASP A 89 -9.15 0.50 20.53
C ASP A 89 -7.65 0.18 20.68
N SER A 90 -7.28 -1.06 21.00
CA SER A 90 -5.88 -1.43 21.19
C SER A 90 -5.15 -1.61 19.87
N THR A 91 -5.84 -2.10 18.84
CA THR A 91 -5.28 -2.32 17.50
C THR A 91 -5.66 -1.20 16.52
N ASN A 92 -6.57 -0.32 16.91
CA ASN A 92 -7.11 0.76 16.09
C ASN A 92 -7.74 0.24 14.78
N ARG A 93 -8.38 -0.94 14.86
CA ARG A 93 -9.01 -1.65 13.74
C ARG A 93 -10.35 -2.25 14.16
N PHE A 94 -11.22 -2.45 13.18
CA PHE A 94 -12.40 -3.28 13.26
C PHE A 94 -11.99 -4.75 13.08
N GLU A 95 -12.48 -5.64 13.94
CA GLU A 95 -12.09 -7.04 13.99
C GLU A 95 -13.31 -7.97 14.00
N ILE A 96 -13.21 -9.12 13.32
CA ILE A 96 -14.18 -10.21 13.40
C ILE A 96 -13.46 -11.55 13.41
N ALA A 97 -13.82 -12.43 14.34
CA ALA A 97 -13.29 -13.79 14.40
C ALA A 97 -14.01 -14.67 13.38
N HIS A 98 -13.38 -14.88 12.22
CA HIS A 98 -13.90 -15.72 11.15
C HIS A 98 -12.74 -16.22 10.27
N PRO A 99 -12.50 -17.54 10.18
CA PRO A 99 -11.53 -18.07 9.23
C PRO A 99 -12.05 -17.87 7.80
N ALA A 100 -11.14 -17.58 6.87
CA ALA A 100 -11.48 -17.44 5.46
C ALA A 100 -10.98 -18.67 4.67
N PHE A 101 -11.69 -19.00 3.61
CA PHE A 101 -11.43 -20.18 2.77
C PHE A 101 -11.32 -19.82 1.30
N VAL A 102 -10.40 -20.49 0.60
CA VAL A 102 -10.24 -20.44 -0.86
C VAL A 102 -11.55 -20.80 -1.57
N GLY A 103 -11.85 -20.07 -2.64
CA GLY A 103 -13.06 -20.22 -3.46
C GLY A 103 -14.30 -19.49 -2.90
N ASN A 104 -14.28 -19.06 -1.64
CA ASN A 104 -15.35 -18.22 -1.09
C ASN A 104 -15.17 -16.75 -1.50
N SER A 105 -16.29 -16.06 -1.66
CA SER A 105 -16.35 -14.64 -1.98
C SER A 105 -16.80 -13.82 -0.78
N TYR A 106 -16.10 -12.72 -0.50
CA TYR A 106 -16.36 -11.88 0.67
C TYR A 106 -16.67 -10.46 0.24
N HIS A 107 -17.58 -9.80 0.96
CA HIS A 107 -17.80 -8.37 0.80
C HIS A 107 -18.22 -7.74 2.13
N ILE A 108 -18.15 -6.41 2.18
CA ILE A 108 -18.57 -5.62 3.33
C ILE A 108 -19.61 -4.57 2.95
N GLU A 109 -20.48 -4.28 3.91
CA GLU A 109 -21.35 -3.10 3.88
C GLU A 109 -21.01 -2.23 5.09
N ILE A 110 -20.81 -0.94 4.84
CA ILE A 110 -20.43 0.04 5.86
C ILE A 110 -21.56 1.05 5.99
N GLU A 111 -21.97 1.33 7.22
CA GLU A 111 -22.86 2.42 7.58
C GLU A 111 -22.11 3.34 8.55
N THR A 112 -21.78 4.56 8.12
CA THR A 112 -21.04 5.53 8.92
C THR A 112 -21.94 6.17 9.98
N GLU A 113 -21.34 6.82 10.98
CA GLU A 113 -22.10 7.55 12.01
C GLU A 113 -22.91 8.72 11.41
N SER A 114 -22.42 9.31 10.31
CA SER A 114 -23.12 10.34 9.54
C SER A 114 -24.32 9.82 8.73
N GLY A 115 -24.50 8.49 8.65
CA GLY A 115 -25.58 7.84 7.89
C GLY A 115 -25.25 7.60 6.41
N GLU A 116 -23.98 7.70 6.02
CA GLU A 116 -23.53 7.32 4.67
C GLU A 116 -23.41 5.79 4.59
N SER A 117 -23.84 5.22 3.47
CA SER A 117 -23.80 3.77 3.24
C SER A 117 -22.88 3.44 2.08
N TYR A 118 -22.05 2.42 2.26
CA TYR A 118 -21.10 1.93 1.27
C TYR A 118 -21.15 0.41 1.18
N ARG A 119 -20.85 -0.13 -0.01
CA ARG A 119 -20.71 -1.56 -0.25
C ARG A 119 -19.47 -1.84 -1.08
N SER A 120 -18.66 -2.81 -0.67
CA SER A 120 -17.56 -3.29 -1.51
C SER A 120 -18.10 -4.19 -2.62
N GLU A 121 -17.43 -4.21 -3.76
CA GLU A 121 -17.55 -5.34 -4.68
C GLU A 121 -17.08 -6.63 -3.97
N PRO A 122 -17.61 -7.80 -4.35
CA PRO A 122 -17.16 -9.07 -3.80
C PRO A 122 -15.74 -9.44 -4.26
N GLU A 123 -14.94 -9.93 -3.33
CA GLU A 123 -13.58 -10.43 -3.57
C GLU A 123 -13.55 -11.94 -3.30
N THR A 124 -13.21 -12.71 -4.33
CA THR A 124 -13.09 -14.17 -4.22
C THR A 124 -11.66 -14.55 -3.90
N ILE A 125 -11.46 -15.32 -2.83
CA ILE A 125 -10.16 -15.85 -2.47
C ILE A 125 -9.72 -16.86 -3.55
N ARG A 126 -8.65 -16.53 -4.25
CA ARG A 126 -7.98 -17.40 -5.22
C ARG A 126 -6.90 -18.19 -4.50
N GLU A 127 -6.67 -19.42 -4.95
CA GLU A 127 -5.54 -20.23 -4.47
C GLU A 127 -4.22 -19.51 -4.79
N VAL A 128 -3.23 -19.68 -3.93
CA VAL A 128 -1.87 -19.22 -4.17
C VAL A 128 -0.93 -20.41 -4.07
N SER A 129 0.11 -20.45 -4.90
CA SER A 129 1.15 -21.46 -4.78
C SER A 129 2.05 -21.21 -3.57
N ASP A 130 2.73 -22.26 -3.13
CA ASP A 130 3.74 -22.19 -2.09
C ASP A 130 5.04 -21.56 -2.63
N VAL A 131 5.71 -20.77 -1.80
CA VAL A 131 7.09 -20.34 -2.02
C VAL A 131 8.02 -21.53 -1.71
N ASP A 132 8.65 -22.10 -2.73
CA ASP A 132 9.56 -23.24 -2.57
C ASP A 132 10.78 -22.89 -1.72
N SER A 133 11.41 -21.76 -2.03
CA SER A 133 12.62 -21.35 -1.32
C SER A 133 12.83 -19.85 -1.35
N ILE A 134 13.44 -19.35 -0.27
CA ILE A 134 13.90 -17.96 -0.12
C ILE A 134 15.36 -17.96 0.27
N TYR A 135 16.13 -17.07 -0.34
CA TYR A 135 17.56 -16.94 -0.11
C TYR A 135 18.06 -15.54 -0.48
N TYR A 136 19.31 -15.23 -0.12
CA TYR A 136 19.92 -13.97 -0.52
C TYR A 136 21.28 -14.18 -1.18
N LYS A 137 21.66 -13.25 -2.05
CA LYS A 137 23.01 -13.15 -2.61
C LYS A 137 23.62 -11.82 -2.20
N LYS A 138 24.90 -11.84 -1.82
CA LYS A 138 25.68 -10.61 -1.72
C LYS A 138 26.20 -10.26 -3.12
N GLU A 139 25.76 -9.13 -3.64
CA GLU A 139 26.05 -8.69 -5.00
C GLU A 139 26.80 -7.37 -4.99
N GLN A 140 27.66 -7.18 -5.99
CA GLN A 140 28.38 -5.92 -6.17
C GLN A 140 28.28 -5.53 -7.64
N LEU A 141 27.55 -4.43 -7.91
CA LEU A 141 27.35 -3.94 -9.27
C LEU A 141 28.68 -3.54 -9.93
N THR A 142 29.56 -2.87 -9.18
CA THR A 142 30.93 -2.53 -9.59
C THR A 142 31.84 -2.35 -8.37
N ASP A 143 33.17 -2.36 -8.56
CA ASP A 143 34.16 -2.06 -7.51
C ASP A 143 33.98 -0.67 -6.85
N PHE A 144 33.20 0.23 -7.47
CA PHE A 144 32.94 1.60 -6.98
C PHE A 144 31.69 1.72 -6.12
N PHE A 145 30.81 0.70 -6.11
CA PHE A 145 29.59 0.70 -5.33
C PHE A 145 29.71 -0.30 -4.18
N ASP A 146 29.08 0.04 -3.06
CA ASP A 146 28.93 -0.87 -1.95
C ASP A 146 28.13 -2.11 -2.39
N SER A 147 28.37 -3.22 -1.70
CA SER A 147 27.63 -4.45 -2.00
C SER A 147 26.19 -4.33 -1.53
N THR A 148 25.27 -5.00 -2.23
CA THR A 148 23.89 -5.18 -1.80
C THR A 148 23.65 -6.62 -1.36
N TYR A 149 22.62 -6.82 -0.56
CA TYR A 149 22.06 -8.13 -0.26
C TYR A 149 20.71 -8.25 -0.98
N SER A 150 20.72 -8.94 -2.11
CA SER A 150 19.54 -9.16 -2.95
C SER A 150 18.81 -10.41 -2.47
N VAL A 151 17.53 -10.27 -2.13
CA VAL A 151 16.66 -11.34 -1.65
C VAL A 151 15.85 -11.90 -2.82
N TYR A 152 15.90 -13.22 -2.97
CA TYR A 152 15.24 -13.95 -4.04
C TYR A 152 14.30 -14.99 -3.48
N ILE A 153 13.28 -15.31 -4.26
CA ILE A 153 12.46 -16.51 -4.09
C ILE A 153 12.52 -17.39 -5.33
N ASN A 154 12.30 -18.68 -5.12
CA ASN A 154 11.83 -19.59 -6.15
C ASN A 154 10.42 -20.06 -5.79
N ALA A 155 9.56 -20.20 -6.80
CA ALA A 155 8.19 -20.64 -6.62
C ALA A 155 7.71 -21.40 -7.86
N GLN A 156 6.77 -22.31 -7.67
CA GLN A 156 6.05 -22.94 -8.78
C GLN A 156 4.81 -22.09 -9.10
N GLU A 157 4.62 -21.77 -10.37
CA GLU A 157 3.42 -21.09 -10.84
C GLU A 157 2.25 -22.12 -11.00
N LEU A 158 1.01 -21.70 -10.74
CA LEU A 158 -0.15 -22.58 -10.73
C LEU A 158 -0.64 -22.85 -12.17
N PRO A 159 -1.10 -24.07 -12.51
CA PRO A 159 -1.58 -24.32 -13.86
C PRO A 159 -2.81 -23.48 -14.25
N GLY A 160 -2.69 -22.72 -15.34
CA GLY A 160 -3.75 -21.99 -16.02
C GLY A 160 -3.59 -20.47 -15.97
N GLU A 161 -3.88 -19.80 -17.09
CA GLU A 161 -3.72 -18.34 -17.20
C GLU A 161 -4.68 -17.51 -16.32
N GLY A 162 -4.19 -16.34 -15.90
CA GLY A 162 -4.93 -15.25 -15.28
C GLY A 162 -4.72 -15.12 -13.78
N ASP A 163 -3.72 -15.78 -13.20
CA ASP A 163 -3.29 -15.61 -11.82
C ASP A 163 -2.51 -14.31 -11.61
N ASN A 164 -2.74 -13.72 -10.44
CA ASN A 164 -2.17 -12.43 -10.07
C ASN A 164 -1.63 -12.55 -8.65
N TYR A 165 -0.45 -11.98 -8.44
CA TYR A 165 0.31 -12.17 -7.21
C TYR A 165 0.77 -10.83 -6.65
N GLN A 166 0.78 -10.72 -5.32
CA GLN A 166 1.45 -9.66 -4.59
C GLN A 166 2.43 -10.28 -3.59
N TRP A 167 3.63 -9.72 -3.50
CA TRP A 167 4.62 -10.10 -2.50
C TRP A 167 4.81 -8.97 -1.50
N LYS A 168 4.77 -9.31 -0.21
CA LYS A 168 5.03 -8.36 0.89
C LYS A 168 6.27 -8.81 1.63
N VAL A 169 7.30 -7.95 1.61
CA VAL A 169 8.57 -8.22 2.26
C VAL A 169 8.56 -7.69 3.69
N TYR A 170 9.04 -8.50 4.63
CA TYR A 170 9.18 -8.11 6.02
C TYR A 170 10.66 -8.17 6.44
N LEU A 171 11.15 -7.09 7.04
CA LEU A 171 12.49 -7.00 7.63
C LEU A 171 12.35 -6.86 9.14
N ASN A 172 12.90 -7.80 9.91
CA ASN A 172 12.76 -7.86 11.37
C ASN A 172 11.28 -7.73 11.84
N GLY A 173 10.35 -8.34 11.09
CA GLY A 173 8.90 -8.28 11.36
C GLY A 173 8.21 -6.98 10.96
N ALA A 174 8.93 -6.00 10.39
CA ALA A 174 8.33 -4.79 9.84
C ALA A 174 8.04 -4.94 8.34
N TYR A 175 6.80 -4.70 7.93
CA TYR A 175 6.40 -4.68 6.51
C TYR A 175 7.07 -3.50 5.79
N GLN A 176 7.70 -3.76 4.65
CA GLN A 176 8.24 -2.72 3.76
C GLN A 176 7.12 -2.23 2.83
N ASN A 177 6.69 -0.98 3.04
CA ASN A 177 5.47 -0.42 2.44
C ASN A 177 5.67 0.94 1.77
N GLN A 178 6.92 1.28 1.43
CA GLN A 178 7.17 2.43 0.57
C GLN A 178 6.70 2.12 -0.85
N PRO A 179 6.43 3.13 -1.69
CA PRO A 179 5.97 2.88 -3.05
C PRO A 179 6.89 1.99 -3.88
N ASP A 180 8.20 2.11 -3.69
CA ASP A 180 9.20 1.29 -4.39
C ASP A 180 9.27 -0.16 -3.87
N ASP A 181 8.67 -0.46 -2.71
CA ASP A 181 8.59 -1.81 -2.13
C ASP A 181 7.40 -2.61 -2.69
N LEU A 182 6.50 -1.97 -3.44
CA LEU A 182 5.26 -2.59 -3.93
C LEU A 182 5.57 -3.58 -5.07
N THR A 183 5.57 -4.87 -4.74
CA THR A 183 5.90 -5.96 -5.67
C THR A 183 4.66 -6.78 -6.03
N PHE A 184 4.29 -6.79 -7.31
CA PHE A 184 3.13 -7.51 -7.82
C PHE A 184 3.29 -7.80 -9.31
N PHE A 185 2.83 -8.97 -9.75
CA PHE A 185 2.93 -9.46 -11.13
C PHE A 185 1.74 -10.34 -11.48
N ASN A 186 1.42 -10.41 -12.76
CA ASN A 186 0.50 -11.39 -13.32
C ASN A 186 1.27 -12.48 -14.10
N ASP A 187 0.60 -13.58 -14.34
CA ASP A 187 1.10 -14.79 -14.99
C ASP A 187 1.01 -14.77 -16.53
N ASP A 188 0.61 -13.64 -17.14
CA ASP A 188 0.35 -13.52 -18.60
C ASP A 188 1.48 -14.07 -19.51
N PHE A 189 2.71 -14.20 -18.98
CA PHE A 189 3.89 -14.71 -19.69
C PHE A 189 4.55 -15.94 -19.05
N VAL A 190 3.98 -16.48 -17.98
CA VAL A 190 4.54 -17.57 -17.16
C VAL A 190 3.36 -18.41 -16.64
N ASP A 191 3.07 -19.54 -17.29
CA ASP A 191 1.95 -20.46 -16.95
C ASP A 191 2.49 -21.87 -16.72
N ASP A 192 2.24 -22.46 -15.54
CA ASP A 192 2.73 -23.79 -15.08
C ASP A 192 4.26 -23.92 -15.11
N GLU A 193 4.97 -22.79 -15.01
CA GLU A 193 6.43 -22.75 -15.07
C GLU A 193 7.05 -22.51 -13.70
N TYR A 194 8.25 -23.06 -13.50
CA TYR A 194 9.01 -22.82 -12.29
C TYR A 194 9.73 -21.48 -12.38
N ILE A 195 9.45 -20.58 -11.43
CA ILE A 195 10.05 -19.26 -11.35
C ILE A 195 11.33 -19.37 -10.54
N GLU A 196 12.47 -19.18 -11.20
CA GLU A 196 13.79 -19.15 -10.56
C GLU A 196 14.28 -17.72 -10.31
N GLU A 197 14.84 -17.50 -9.13
CA GLU A 197 15.55 -16.27 -8.75
C GLU A 197 14.73 -14.99 -8.95
N ALA A 198 13.45 -15.01 -8.57
CA ALA A 198 12.62 -13.80 -8.59
C ALA A 198 13.12 -12.82 -7.52
N LEU A 199 13.60 -11.65 -7.94
CA LEU A 199 14.14 -10.62 -7.04
C LEU A 199 12.99 -9.93 -6.27
N MET A 200 13.01 -10.04 -4.95
CA MET A 200 11.95 -9.52 -4.09
C MET A 200 12.37 -8.26 -3.32
N TYR A 201 13.66 -8.14 -2.98
CA TYR A 201 14.15 -6.99 -2.23
C TYR A 201 15.65 -6.77 -2.45
N VAL A 202 16.09 -5.53 -2.41
CA VAL A 202 17.50 -5.17 -2.44
C VAL A 202 17.83 -4.37 -1.19
N LEU A 203 18.62 -4.96 -0.30
CA LEU A 203 19.07 -4.33 0.94
C LEU A 203 20.50 -3.81 0.76
N ASP A 204 20.70 -2.49 0.76
CA ASP A 204 22.04 -1.90 0.67
C ASP A 204 22.83 -1.98 2.00
N GLU A 205 24.14 -1.70 1.97
CA GLU A 205 24.96 -1.79 3.19
C GLU A 205 24.55 -0.78 4.26
N ASP A 206 24.09 0.42 3.89
CA ASP A 206 23.71 1.45 4.85
C ASP A 206 22.41 1.09 5.56
N GLU A 207 21.43 0.59 4.82
CA GLU A 207 20.18 0.08 5.36
C GLU A 207 20.41 -1.18 6.21
N PHE A 208 21.26 -2.10 5.76
CA PHE A 208 21.68 -3.24 6.57
C PHE A 208 22.25 -2.79 7.92
N ASN A 209 23.20 -1.85 7.91
CA ASN A 209 23.84 -1.37 9.15
C ASN A 209 22.84 -0.67 10.08
N GLN A 210 21.78 -0.06 9.54
CA GLN A 210 20.72 0.59 10.32
C GLN A 210 19.76 -0.43 10.95
N ARG A 211 19.49 -1.54 10.26
CA ARG A 211 18.49 -2.54 10.68
C ARG A 211 19.09 -3.73 11.41
N ALA A 212 20.39 -3.98 11.27
CA ALA A 212 21.04 -5.15 11.84
C ALA A 212 20.87 -5.21 13.36
N ASN A 213 20.48 -6.38 13.84
CA ASN A 213 20.33 -6.64 15.26
C ASN A 213 21.71 -6.81 15.96
N ALA A 214 21.70 -7.12 17.25
CA ALA A 214 22.94 -7.29 18.03
C ALA A 214 23.86 -8.44 17.54
N ASN A 215 23.34 -9.38 16.74
CA ASN A 215 24.11 -10.45 16.11
C ASN A 215 24.61 -10.07 14.72
N ASN A 216 24.41 -8.83 14.28
CA ASN A 216 24.71 -8.36 12.92
C ASN A 216 23.90 -9.11 11.85
N GLU A 217 22.61 -9.30 12.13
CA GLU A 217 21.66 -10.00 11.25
C GLU A 217 20.43 -9.14 10.96
N VAL A 218 19.87 -9.29 9.77
CA VAL A 218 18.53 -8.80 9.41
C VAL A 218 17.69 -10.01 9.05
N GLU A 219 16.61 -10.24 9.78
CA GLU A 219 15.66 -11.32 9.50
C GLU A 219 14.72 -10.90 8.37
N VAL A 220 14.49 -11.80 7.41
CA VAL A 220 13.65 -11.55 6.24
C VAL A 220 12.71 -12.74 6.01
N TYR A 221 11.44 -12.44 5.78
CA TYR A 221 10.45 -13.38 5.24
C TYR A 221 9.51 -12.64 4.29
N ILE A 222 8.79 -13.39 3.48
CA ILE A 222 7.91 -12.86 2.44
C ILE A 222 6.54 -13.51 2.56
N GLU A 223 5.50 -12.69 2.46
CA GLU A 223 4.13 -13.15 2.24
C GLU A 223 3.82 -13.10 0.74
N GLN A 224 3.45 -14.23 0.15
CA GLN A 224 2.97 -14.34 -1.23
C GLN A 224 1.45 -14.44 -1.20
N LEU A 225 0.77 -13.49 -1.85
CA LEU A 225 -0.70 -13.42 -1.88
C LEU A 225 -1.22 -13.72 -3.28
N GLY A 226 -2.21 -14.61 -3.38
CA GLY A 226 -3.02 -14.80 -4.58
C GLY A 226 -4.14 -13.76 -4.59
N ILE A 227 -4.09 -12.82 -5.53
CA ILE A 227 -4.97 -11.65 -5.56
C ILE A 227 -5.93 -11.65 -6.74
N THR A 228 -7.05 -10.93 -6.60
CA THR A 228 -8.00 -10.77 -7.72
C THR A 228 -7.42 -9.86 -8.81
N PRO A 229 -7.82 -10.01 -10.08
CA PRO A 229 -7.41 -9.08 -11.14
C PRO A 229 -7.82 -7.64 -10.83
N SER A 230 -8.96 -7.45 -10.17
CA SER A 230 -9.45 -6.14 -9.76
C SER A 230 -8.59 -5.50 -8.66
N TYR A 231 -8.00 -6.29 -7.76
CA TYR A 231 -7.04 -5.76 -6.78
C TYR A 231 -5.68 -5.49 -7.43
N TYR A 232 -5.23 -6.35 -8.36
CA TYR A 232 -4.05 -6.11 -9.18
C TYR A 232 -4.14 -4.77 -9.93
N ASP A 233 -5.27 -4.50 -10.60
CA ASP A 233 -5.52 -3.24 -11.30
C ASP A 233 -5.45 -2.02 -10.35
N PHE A 234 -5.95 -2.17 -9.12
CA PHE A 234 -5.86 -1.12 -8.10
C PHE A 234 -4.40 -0.86 -7.69
N LEU A 235 -3.61 -1.91 -7.45
CA LEU A 235 -2.18 -1.80 -7.14
C LEU A 235 -1.40 -1.15 -8.30
N PHE A 236 -1.74 -1.51 -9.55
CA PHE A 236 -1.16 -0.90 -10.74
C PHE A 236 -1.48 0.61 -10.82
N GLN A 237 -2.73 1.01 -10.56
CA GLN A 237 -3.08 2.44 -10.51
C GLN A 237 -2.33 3.18 -9.40
N LEU A 238 -2.15 2.54 -8.24
CA LEU A 238 -1.42 3.09 -7.12
C LEU A 238 0.07 3.31 -7.45
N SER A 239 0.75 2.31 -8.03
CA SER A 239 2.17 2.39 -8.37
C SER A 239 2.47 3.50 -9.40
N GLN A 240 1.58 3.67 -10.38
CA GLN A 240 1.70 4.69 -11.42
C GLN A 240 1.63 6.12 -10.85
N GLN A 241 0.87 6.32 -9.78
CA GLN A 241 0.77 7.64 -9.14
C GLN A 241 1.97 7.97 -8.28
N SER A 242 2.46 6.99 -7.54
CA SER A 242 3.67 7.16 -6.73
C SER A 242 4.92 7.44 -7.57
N SER A 243 4.97 6.89 -8.79
CA SER A 243 6.06 7.13 -9.74
C SER A 243 5.90 8.43 -10.56
N SER A 244 4.73 9.06 -10.52
CA SER A 244 4.45 10.29 -11.28
C SER A 244 4.87 11.54 -10.51
N GLY A 245 6.08 12.03 -10.77
CA GLY A 245 6.61 13.25 -10.16
C GLY A 245 7.32 14.14 -11.17
N GLY A 246 6.83 15.37 -11.37
CA GLY A 246 7.49 16.38 -12.19
C GLY A 246 6.60 17.58 -12.54
N PRO A 247 7.18 18.77 -12.80
CA PRO A 247 6.41 20.01 -13.06
C PRO A 247 5.60 20.00 -14.36
N PHE A 248 5.73 18.95 -15.17
CA PHE A 248 5.00 18.73 -16.42
C PHE A 248 4.29 17.37 -16.46
N ALA A 249 4.23 16.66 -15.32
CA ALA A 249 3.43 15.44 -15.24
C ALA A 249 1.96 15.77 -15.50
N ALA A 250 1.26 14.91 -16.24
CA ALA A 250 -0.19 15.03 -16.32
C ALA A 250 -0.77 14.92 -14.90
N PRO A 251 -1.87 15.62 -14.59
CA PRO A 251 -2.53 15.44 -13.30
C PRO A 251 -2.81 13.94 -13.10
N PRO A 252 -2.46 13.37 -11.93
CA PRO A 252 -2.68 11.95 -11.69
C PRO A 252 -4.15 11.61 -11.89
N ALA A 253 -4.42 10.46 -12.52
CA ALA A 253 -5.77 9.93 -12.61
C ALA A 253 -6.31 9.65 -11.20
N GLN A 254 -7.61 9.49 -11.01
CA GLN A 254 -8.13 9.06 -9.71
C GLN A 254 -7.84 7.56 -9.53
N ILE A 255 -7.27 7.13 -8.39
CA ILE A 255 -7.23 5.71 -8.02
C ILE A 255 -8.65 5.27 -7.70
N VAL A 256 -9.12 4.21 -8.34
CA VAL A 256 -10.49 3.71 -8.18
C VAL A 256 -10.47 2.45 -7.33
N GLY A 257 -11.02 2.56 -6.11
CA GLY A 257 -11.24 1.42 -5.22
C GLY A 257 -12.52 0.63 -5.53
N ASN A 258 -12.71 -0.48 -4.82
CA ASN A 258 -13.89 -1.33 -4.98
C ASN A 258 -15.07 -1.01 -4.05
N ILE A 259 -15.02 0.08 -3.28
CA ILE A 259 -16.07 0.46 -2.33
C ILE A 259 -16.96 1.57 -2.90
N ILE A 260 -18.23 1.25 -3.16
CA ILE A 260 -19.21 2.13 -3.80
C ILE A 260 -20.12 2.75 -2.74
N LYS A 261 -20.35 4.06 -2.81
CA LYS A 261 -21.33 4.76 -1.98
C LYS A 261 -22.74 4.51 -2.53
N GLU A 262 -23.60 3.92 -1.71
CA GLU A 262 -24.96 3.58 -2.13
C GLU A 262 -25.81 4.84 -2.35
N ASN A 263 -26.84 4.71 -3.20
CA ASN A 263 -27.77 5.81 -3.55
C ASN A 263 -27.11 7.04 -4.19
N THR A 264 -25.92 6.89 -4.79
CA THR A 264 -25.22 7.94 -5.54
C THR A 264 -24.97 7.53 -6.99
N ASP A 265 -24.59 8.48 -7.84
CA ASP A 265 -24.22 8.23 -9.23
C ASP A 265 -22.77 7.68 -9.33
N GLY A 266 -22.51 6.55 -8.65
CA GLY A 266 -21.23 5.84 -8.70
C GLY A 266 -20.08 6.49 -7.92
N GLN A 267 -20.37 7.33 -6.91
CA GLN A 267 -19.33 7.82 -6.00
C GLN A 267 -18.72 6.66 -5.22
N ARG A 268 -17.42 6.76 -4.89
CA ARG A 268 -16.66 5.69 -4.23
C ARG A 268 -15.90 6.21 -3.03
N ALA A 269 -15.73 5.36 -2.03
CA ALA A 269 -14.70 5.59 -1.01
C ALA A 269 -13.31 5.38 -1.62
N LEU A 270 -12.29 5.94 -0.97
CA LEU A 270 -10.89 5.67 -1.29
C LEU A 270 -10.43 4.36 -0.64
N GLY A 271 -9.30 3.84 -1.09
CA GLY A 271 -8.74 2.58 -0.59
C GLY A 271 -9.39 1.35 -1.21
N TYR A 272 -9.27 0.20 -0.55
CA TYR A 272 -9.69 -1.09 -1.09
C TYR A 272 -10.05 -2.07 0.02
N PHE A 273 -10.98 -2.99 -0.29
CA PHE A 273 -11.25 -4.19 0.49
C PHE A 273 -10.84 -5.39 -0.36
N TYR A 274 -9.85 -6.18 0.07
CA TYR A 274 -9.41 -7.37 -0.67
C TYR A 274 -9.54 -8.63 0.17
N ALA A 275 -9.69 -9.78 -0.51
CA ALA A 275 -9.63 -11.10 0.11
C ALA A 275 -8.60 -11.95 -0.66
N ALA A 276 -7.68 -12.59 0.06
CA ALA A 276 -6.58 -13.32 -0.57
C ALA A 276 -6.20 -14.58 0.20
N ASP A 277 -5.74 -15.59 -0.54
CA ASP A 277 -4.97 -16.69 0.03
C ASP A 277 -3.52 -16.24 0.16
N ILE A 278 -2.80 -16.83 1.10
CA ILE A 278 -1.48 -16.37 1.48
C ILE A 278 -0.60 -17.54 1.87
N ASP A 279 0.56 -17.60 1.24
CA ASP A 279 1.68 -18.41 1.68
C ASP A 279 2.74 -17.51 2.34
N VAL A 280 3.44 -18.05 3.33
CA VAL A 280 4.50 -17.33 4.06
C VAL A 280 5.77 -18.15 3.95
N SER A 281 6.79 -17.55 3.33
CA SER A 281 8.08 -18.21 3.16
C SER A 281 8.80 -18.46 4.49
N ASP A 282 9.80 -19.35 4.45
CA ASP A 282 10.74 -19.50 5.55
C ASP A 282 11.41 -18.16 5.92
N THR A 283 11.78 -17.99 7.19
CA THR A 283 12.58 -16.84 7.61
C THR A 283 14.06 -17.10 7.40
N ILE A 284 14.74 -16.21 6.67
CA ILE A 284 16.20 -16.21 6.51
C ILE A 284 16.83 -15.07 7.31
N ALA A 285 18.10 -15.23 7.68
CA ALA A 285 18.90 -14.17 8.30
C ALA A 285 19.99 -13.73 7.31
N ILE A 286 19.92 -12.48 6.86
CA ILE A 286 21.00 -11.85 6.09
C ILE A 286 22.13 -11.52 7.05
N ARG A 287 23.35 -11.95 6.71
CA ARG A 287 24.55 -11.76 7.53
C ARG A 287 25.66 -11.11 6.73
N LYS A 288 26.43 -10.24 7.40
CA LYS A 288 27.67 -9.64 6.89
C LYS A 288 28.89 -10.44 7.35
#